data_AF-W4QCV0-F1
#
_entry.id   AF-W4QCV0-F1
#
_cell.length_a   1.000
_cell.length_b   1.000
_cell.length_c   1.000
_cell.angle_alpha   90.00
_cell.angle_beta   90.00
_cell.angle_gamma   90.00
#
_symmetry.space_group_name_H-M   'P 1'
#
loop_
_entity.id
_entity.type
_entity.pdbx_description
1 polymer ?
#
loop_
_entity_poly.entity_id
_entity_poly.type
_entity_poly.pdbx_seq_one_letter_code
_entity_poly.pdbx_strand_id
1 'polypeptide(L)'
;MPSTKKTERTPSAKETELTPSAKLMRRNLGLVTLTLMIIGMFFSSSSVSQERAAEEVVNRTSSIIESGFVLEETSELALSEQDFAIGDFDGGTARMLIWDFTGDSEDQIQIIVDGQIIRESHILTSNVAAYSVPVPSVVIIRGIDQANYAVKFPERKYTIFNAVSPGGANSYTLTPSVLP
;
A
#
# COMPACT_ATOMS: atom_id res chain seq x y z
N MET A 1 -73.62 -14.57 -49.23
CA MET A 1 -73.45 -13.10 -49.13
C MET A 1 -72.96 -12.77 -47.71
N PRO A 2 -72.08 -11.76 -47.53
CA PRO A 2 -70.73 -11.98 -47.00
C PRO A 2 -70.35 -11.18 -45.72
N SER A 3 -69.19 -11.54 -45.15
CA SER A 3 -68.28 -10.74 -44.29
C SER A 3 -68.78 -10.34 -42.89
N THR A 4 -67.97 -10.29 -41.82
CA THR A 4 -66.51 -10.12 -41.70
C THR A 4 -66.00 -10.63 -40.34
N LYS A 5 -64.77 -11.14 -40.39
CA LYS A 5 -63.82 -11.49 -39.33
C LYS A 5 -63.57 -10.34 -38.34
N LYS A 6 -63.60 -10.58 -37.02
CA LYS A 6 -63.03 -9.67 -36.02
C LYS A 6 -61.91 -10.38 -35.24
N THR A 7 -60.69 -10.04 -35.61
CA THR A 7 -59.45 -10.40 -34.91
C THR A 7 -59.35 -9.54 -33.66
N GLU A 8 -59.42 -10.12 -32.46
CA GLU A 8 -59.02 -9.44 -31.23
C GLU A 8 -57.51 -9.63 -31.03
N ARG A 9 -56.77 -8.52 -31.16
CA ARG A 9 -55.35 -8.42 -30.80
C ARG A 9 -55.25 -8.10 -29.31
N THR A 10 -54.37 -8.82 -28.62
CA THR A 10 -53.87 -8.57 -27.26
C THR A 10 -53.42 -7.11 -27.06
N PRO A 11 -53.72 -6.43 -25.94
CA PRO A 11 -53.06 -5.18 -25.61
C PRO A 11 -51.67 -5.47 -25.04
N SER A 12 -50.67 -5.11 -25.84
CA SER A 12 -49.25 -5.02 -25.51
C SER A 12 -48.99 -4.02 -24.38
N ALA A 13 -47.96 -4.29 -23.58
CA ALA A 13 -47.49 -3.53 -22.43
C ALA A 13 -47.41 -2.01 -22.69
N LYS A 14 -47.99 -1.21 -21.79
CA LYS A 14 -47.70 0.23 -21.71
C LYS A 14 -46.38 0.40 -20.97
N GLU A 15 -45.31 0.64 -21.72
CA GLU A 15 -44.12 1.29 -21.19
C GLU A 15 -44.52 2.66 -20.66
N THR A 16 -44.39 2.86 -19.36
CA THR A 16 -44.63 4.15 -18.71
C THR A 16 -43.50 5.09 -19.13
N GLU A 17 -43.70 5.82 -20.24
CA GLU A 17 -42.72 6.81 -20.69
C GLU A 17 -42.53 7.90 -19.62
N LEU A 18 -41.31 7.99 -19.10
CA LEU A 18 -40.93 9.02 -18.13
C LEU A 18 -41.12 10.41 -18.76
N THR A 19 -41.80 11.29 -18.05
CA THR A 19 -41.97 12.69 -18.46
C THR A 19 -40.60 13.36 -18.66
N PRO A 20 -40.49 14.35 -19.56
CA PRO A 20 -39.22 15.04 -19.83
C PRO A 20 -38.55 15.60 -18.56
N SER A 21 -39.34 16.06 -17.59
CA SER A 21 -38.88 16.54 -16.29
C SER A 21 -38.27 15.44 -15.42
N ALA A 22 -38.84 14.22 -15.41
CA ALA A 22 -38.28 13.09 -14.68
C ALA A 22 -36.95 12.59 -15.27
N LYS A 23 -36.82 12.65 -16.62
CA LYS A 23 -35.55 12.32 -17.30
C LYS A 23 -34.45 13.33 -16.97
N LEU A 24 -34.77 14.63 -16.92
CA LEU A 24 -33.84 15.69 -16.53
C LEU A 24 -33.44 15.59 -15.05
N MET A 25 -34.40 15.34 -14.16
CA MET A 25 -34.13 15.16 -12.73
C MET A 25 -33.22 13.97 -12.45
N ARG A 26 -33.46 12.81 -13.09
CA ARG A 26 -32.60 11.62 -12.95
C ARG A 26 -31.18 11.86 -13.45
N ARG A 27 -31.03 12.59 -14.58
CA ARG A 27 -29.72 12.96 -15.12
C ARG A 27 -28.96 13.88 -14.17
N ASN A 28 -29.64 14.88 -13.62
CA ASN A 28 -29.02 15.84 -12.69
C ASN A 28 -28.65 15.15 -11.36
N LEU A 29 -29.49 14.26 -10.85
CA LEU A 29 -29.19 13.47 -9.65
C LEU A 29 -27.96 12.59 -9.87
N GLY A 30 -27.88 11.89 -11.00
CA GLY A 30 -26.70 11.08 -11.35
C GLY A 30 -25.42 11.90 -11.43
N LEU A 31 -25.50 13.11 -12.01
CA LEU A 31 -24.35 14.03 -12.08
C LEU A 31 -23.93 14.51 -10.70
N VAL A 32 -24.88 14.87 -9.83
CA VAL A 32 -24.61 15.30 -8.44
C VAL A 32 -23.98 14.17 -7.63
N THR A 33 -24.50 12.94 -7.73
CA THR A 33 -23.93 11.79 -7.02
C THR A 33 -22.51 11.47 -7.49
N LEU A 34 -22.23 11.54 -8.80
CA LEU A 34 -20.90 11.33 -9.34
C LEU A 34 -19.91 12.41 -8.86
N THR A 35 -20.34 13.67 -8.87
CA THR A 35 -19.53 14.80 -8.36
C THR A 35 -19.25 14.65 -6.87
N LEU A 36 -20.23 14.25 -6.05
CA LEU A 36 -20.03 14.02 -4.63
C LEU A 36 -19.11 12.83 -4.34
N MET A 37 -19.15 11.76 -5.14
CA MET A 37 -18.17 10.67 -5.04
C MET A 37 -16.75 11.14 -5.36
N ILE A 38 -16.56 11.91 -6.43
CA ILE A 38 -15.25 12.44 -6.83
C ILE A 38 -14.72 13.36 -5.73
N ILE A 39 -15.54 14.28 -5.22
CA ILE A 39 -15.14 15.17 -4.11
C ILE A 39 -14.82 14.35 -2.85
N GLY A 40 -15.64 13.35 -2.52
CA GLY A 40 -15.40 12.46 -1.38
C GLY A 40 -14.05 11.73 -1.45
N MET A 41 -13.61 11.34 -2.65
CA MET A 41 -12.28 10.72 -2.85
C MET A 41 -11.12 11.68 -2.54
N PHE A 42 -11.28 12.99 -2.74
CA PHE A 42 -10.24 13.98 -2.43
C PHE A 42 -10.12 14.31 -0.93
N PHE A 43 -11.16 14.07 -0.13
CA PHE A 43 -11.17 14.38 1.31
C PHE A 43 -10.84 13.18 2.22
N SER A 44 -10.56 11.99 1.66
CA SER A 44 -10.28 10.78 2.46
C SER A 44 -8.82 10.55 2.84
N SER A 45 -7.87 11.40 2.42
CA SER A 45 -6.47 11.29 2.87
C SER A 45 -6.23 12.21 4.06
N SER A 46 -6.52 11.74 5.28
CA SER A 46 -5.94 12.35 6.48
C SER A 46 -4.44 12.10 6.45
N SER A 47 -3.64 13.13 6.20
CA SER A 47 -2.19 13.06 6.35
C SER A 47 -1.84 12.76 7.81
N VAL A 48 -0.98 11.77 8.05
CA VAL A 48 -0.42 11.52 9.39
C VAL A 48 0.43 12.73 9.79
N SER A 49 0.28 13.24 11.01
CA SER A 49 1.11 14.35 11.49
C SER A 49 2.54 13.88 11.78
N GLN A 50 3.52 14.79 11.76
CA GLN A 50 4.92 14.45 12.01
C GLN A 50 5.14 13.90 13.43
N GLU A 51 4.45 14.46 14.42
CA GLU A 51 4.56 14.03 15.83
C GLU A 51 4.03 12.60 16.00
N ARG A 52 2.86 12.31 15.40
CA ARG A 52 2.30 10.98 15.41
C ARG A 52 3.16 10.00 14.62
N ALA A 53 3.77 10.45 13.52
CA ALA A 53 4.68 9.61 12.77
C ALA A 53 5.94 9.26 13.58
N ALA A 54 6.50 10.22 14.32
CA ALA A 54 7.66 9.98 15.19
C ALA A 54 7.35 8.92 16.28
N GLU A 55 6.18 8.99 16.92
CA GLU A 55 5.73 7.96 17.87
C GLU A 55 5.67 6.57 17.25
N GLU A 56 5.12 6.46 16.03
CA GLU A 56 4.99 5.20 15.29
C GLU A 56 6.35 4.64 14.84
N VAL A 57 7.30 5.53 14.47
CA VAL A 57 8.68 5.15 14.13
C VAL A 57 9.37 4.54 15.35
N VAL A 58 9.24 5.16 16.52
CA VAL A 58 9.81 4.63 17.78
C VAL A 58 9.19 3.27 18.13
N ASN A 59 7.89 3.07 17.86
CA ASN A 59 7.20 1.79 18.03
C ASN A 59 7.59 0.72 17.00
N ARG A 60 8.47 1.03 16.05
CA ARG A 60 9.02 0.14 15.02
C ARG A 60 8.05 -0.37 13.97
N THR A 61 6.75 -0.37 14.23
CA THR A 61 5.75 -0.82 13.26
C THR A 61 4.57 0.11 13.24
N SER A 62 4.10 0.47 12.05
CA SER A 62 2.95 1.35 11.87
C SER A 62 1.96 0.82 10.84
N SER A 63 0.67 0.86 11.17
CA SER A 63 -0.41 0.54 10.22
C SER A 63 -0.97 1.76 9.50
N ILE A 64 -0.51 2.96 9.86
CA ILE A 64 -1.03 4.23 9.32
C ILE A 64 -0.02 4.94 8.41
N ILE A 65 1.28 4.63 8.55
CA ILE A 65 2.32 5.20 7.69
C ILE A 65 2.43 4.40 6.40
N GLU A 66 2.32 5.11 5.28
CA GLU A 66 2.45 4.55 3.93
C GLU A 66 3.90 4.58 3.42
N SER A 67 4.16 3.78 2.38
CA SER A 67 5.48 3.72 1.76
C SER A 67 5.89 5.07 1.16
N GLY A 68 7.14 5.48 1.37
CA GLY A 68 7.68 6.76 0.90
C GLY A 68 7.39 7.94 1.81
N PHE A 69 6.82 7.70 3.00
CA PHE A 69 6.75 8.73 4.04
C PHE A 69 8.15 9.13 4.50
N VAL A 70 8.36 10.43 4.68
CA VAL A 70 9.61 11.01 5.21
C VAL A 70 9.28 11.81 6.46
N LEU A 71 9.99 11.50 7.54
CA LEU A 71 9.97 12.22 8.80
C LEU A 71 10.92 13.41 8.70
N GLU A 72 10.40 14.61 8.96
CA GLU A 72 11.17 15.85 8.84
C GLU A 72 12.10 16.10 10.04
N GLU A 73 11.69 15.66 11.24
CA GLU A 73 12.42 15.86 12.48
C GLU A 73 12.95 14.53 13.03
N THR A 74 14.27 14.35 12.97
CA THR A 74 14.94 13.06 13.23
C THR A 74 15.86 13.07 14.45
N SER A 75 16.01 14.23 15.11
CA SER A 75 16.91 14.49 16.24
C SER A 75 16.66 13.60 17.47
N GLU A 76 15.44 13.06 17.61
CA GLU A 76 15.03 12.24 18.76
C GLU A 76 14.85 10.75 18.41
N LEU A 77 15.22 10.31 17.21
CA LEU A 77 15.04 8.92 16.79
C LEU A 77 16.09 7.99 17.41
N ALA A 78 15.73 7.34 18.51
CA ALA A 78 16.53 6.28 19.12
C ALA A 78 16.20 4.90 18.52
N LEU A 79 16.46 4.73 17.23
CA LEU A 79 16.37 3.41 16.59
C LEU A 79 17.69 2.63 16.74
N SER A 80 17.54 1.32 16.89
CA SER A 80 18.60 0.32 16.96
C SER A 80 18.29 -0.82 15.99
N GLU A 81 19.28 -1.64 15.70
CA GLU A 81 19.12 -2.90 14.98
C GLU A 81 18.10 -3.81 15.68
N GLN A 82 17.25 -4.46 14.89
CA GLN A 82 16.24 -5.41 15.30
C GLN A 82 15.82 -6.33 14.15
N ASP A 83 15.66 -7.62 14.45
CA ASP A 83 15.10 -8.61 13.53
C ASP A 83 13.57 -8.68 13.61
N PHE A 84 12.93 -9.05 12.49
CA PHE A 84 11.49 -9.15 12.36
C PHE A 84 11.07 -10.49 11.75
N ALA A 85 10.01 -11.08 12.32
CA ALA A 85 9.28 -12.19 11.72
C ALA A 85 7.99 -11.68 11.09
N ILE A 86 7.78 -11.95 9.80
CA ILE A 86 6.65 -11.45 9.01
C ILE A 86 5.96 -12.67 8.40
N GLY A 87 4.81 -13.04 8.95
CA GLY A 87 4.06 -14.22 8.52
C GLY A 87 2.94 -13.94 7.54
N ASP A 88 2.07 -14.92 7.35
CA ASP A 88 0.79 -14.83 6.65
C ASP A 88 0.84 -14.52 5.14
N PHE A 89 1.91 -14.88 4.44
CA PHE A 89 2.04 -14.69 2.98
C PHE A 89 1.39 -15.81 2.18
N ASP A 90 0.83 -15.52 1.00
CA ASP A 90 0.21 -16.55 0.15
C ASP A 90 1.24 -17.49 -0.53
N GLY A 91 2.54 -17.28 -0.31
CA GLY A 91 3.64 -18.02 -0.91
C GLY A 91 4.10 -17.45 -2.26
N GLY A 92 5.12 -18.07 -2.86
CA GLY A 92 5.68 -17.62 -4.13
C GLY A 92 6.67 -16.47 -3.95
N THR A 93 6.24 -15.23 -4.23
CA THR A 93 7.09 -14.04 -4.12
C THR A 93 6.34 -12.90 -3.44
N ALA A 94 7.00 -12.20 -2.52
CA ALA A 94 6.52 -10.97 -1.92
C ALA A 94 7.26 -9.75 -2.49
N ARG A 95 6.60 -8.60 -2.52
CA ARG A 95 7.21 -7.33 -2.91
C ARG A 95 7.73 -6.59 -1.68
N MET A 96 9.04 -6.61 -1.46
CA MET A 96 9.67 -5.77 -0.45
C MET A 96 9.84 -4.35 -0.97
N LEU A 97 9.29 -3.37 -0.26
CA LEU A 97 9.54 -1.95 -0.45
C LEU A 97 10.52 -1.48 0.62
N ILE A 98 11.49 -0.64 0.23
CA ILE A 98 12.49 -0.07 1.14
C ILE A 98 12.82 1.37 0.75
N TRP A 99 12.97 2.25 1.73
CA TRP A 99 13.34 3.65 1.53
C TRP A 99 13.98 4.25 2.79
N ASP A 100 14.66 5.37 2.63
CA ASP A 100 15.10 6.23 3.72
C ASP A 100 13.92 7.08 4.20
N PHE A 101 13.47 6.88 5.43
CA PHE A 101 12.36 7.65 5.99
C PHE A 101 12.83 8.91 6.74
N THR A 102 14.14 9.13 6.88
CA THR A 102 14.75 10.31 7.50
C THR A 102 15.12 11.39 6.48
N GLY A 103 15.07 11.06 5.19
CA GLY A 103 15.40 11.96 4.09
C GLY A 103 16.90 12.06 3.79
N ASP A 104 17.75 11.39 4.57
CA ASP A 104 19.19 11.31 4.31
C ASP A 104 19.41 10.33 3.14
N SER A 105 19.83 10.83 1.98
CA SER A 105 19.80 10.06 0.74
C SER A 105 21.18 9.57 0.31
N GLU A 106 22.08 9.38 1.27
CA GLU A 106 23.47 8.98 1.01
C GLU A 106 23.84 7.60 1.60
N ASP A 107 23.04 7.08 2.52
CA ASP A 107 23.36 5.85 3.25
C ASP A 107 23.25 4.60 2.38
N GLN A 108 24.27 3.74 2.45
CA GLN A 108 24.32 2.53 1.66
C GLN A 108 24.04 1.27 2.48
N ILE A 109 23.32 0.34 1.85
CA ILE A 109 23.05 -1.00 2.38
C ILE A 109 23.34 -2.08 1.34
N GLN A 110 23.56 -3.30 1.83
CA GLN A 110 23.60 -4.54 1.05
C GLN A 110 22.33 -5.34 1.35
N ILE A 111 21.73 -5.93 0.30
CA ILE A 111 20.52 -6.77 0.42
C ILE A 111 20.86 -8.20 0.05
N ILE A 112 20.60 -9.11 0.98
CA ILE A 112 20.88 -10.54 0.88
C ILE A 112 19.57 -11.30 1.08
N VAL A 113 19.33 -12.34 0.28
CA VAL A 113 18.16 -13.21 0.39
C VAL A 113 18.65 -14.66 0.44
N ASP A 114 18.30 -15.38 1.50
CA ASP A 114 18.71 -16.77 1.73
C ASP A 114 20.24 -16.99 1.54
N GLY A 115 21.02 -16.02 2.00
CA GLY A 115 22.49 -16.02 1.89
C GLY A 115 23.04 -15.57 0.53
N GLN A 116 22.20 -15.36 -0.49
CA GLN A 116 22.62 -14.81 -1.78
C GLN A 116 22.53 -13.29 -1.80
N ILE A 117 23.61 -12.61 -2.16
CA ILE A 117 23.59 -11.16 -2.35
C ILE A 117 22.80 -10.84 -3.63
N ILE A 118 21.68 -10.14 -3.48
CA ILE A 118 20.86 -9.68 -4.61
C ILE A 118 21.16 -8.22 -4.97
N ARG A 119 21.71 -7.45 -4.02
CA ARG A 119 22.25 -6.11 -4.23
C ARG A 119 23.48 -5.88 -3.36
N GLU A 120 24.61 -5.65 -4.02
CA GLU A 120 25.91 -5.41 -3.37
C GLU A 120 25.96 -4.05 -2.66
N SER A 121 25.43 -3.00 -3.30
CA SER A 121 25.26 -1.68 -2.74
C SER A 121 23.97 -1.07 -3.29
N HIS A 122 23.14 -0.58 -2.37
CA HIS A 122 21.93 0.17 -2.65
C HIS A 122 21.98 1.44 -1.81
N ILE A 123 21.99 2.60 -2.47
CA ILE A 123 21.85 3.90 -1.82
C ILE A 123 20.38 4.07 -1.45
N LEU A 124 20.11 4.22 -0.15
CA LEU A 124 18.80 4.55 0.35
C LEU A 124 18.49 6.00 0.01
N THR A 125 17.25 6.24 -0.40
CA THR A 125 16.73 7.58 -0.67
C THR A 125 15.30 7.64 -0.17
N SER A 126 14.73 8.84 -0.11
CA SER A 126 13.29 9.01 0.14
C SER A 126 12.39 8.37 -0.93
N ASN A 127 12.93 8.03 -2.11
CA ASN A 127 12.20 7.29 -3.12
C ASN A 127 12.16 5.79 -2.78
N VAL A 128 10.97 5.21 -2.89
CA VAL A 128 10.74 3.79 -2.60
C VAL A 128 11.39 2.90 -3.66
N ALA A 129 12.37 2.10 -3.23
CA ALA A 129 12.89 0.99 -4.00
C ALA A 129 12.05 -0.27 -3.76
N ALA A 130 11.97 -1.14 -4.77
CA ALA A 130 11.19 -2.38 -4.70
C ALA A 130 12.03 -3.59 -5.14
N TYR A 131 11.91 -4.67 -4.38
CA TYR A 131 12.56 -5.95 -4.63
C TYR A 131 11.54 -7.08 -4.56
N SER A 132 11.65 -8.04 -5.47
CA SER A 132 10.88 -9.29 -5.39
C SER A 132 11.69 -10.31 -4.62
N VAL A 133 11.13 -10.82 -3.54
CA VAL A 133 11.78 -11.81 -2.66
C VAL A 133 10.91 -13.07 -2.56
N PRO A 134 11.51 -14.28 -2.56
CA PRO A 134 10.75 -15.52 -2.44
C PRO A 134 10.07 -15.63 -1.07
N VAL A 135 9.04 -16.47 -0.97
CA VAL A 135 8.39 -16.82 0.29
C VAL A 135 8.23 -18.35 0.34
N PRO A 136 8.74 -19.05 1.37
CA PRO A 136 9.48 -18.51 2.53
C PRO A 136 10.90 -18.08 2.17
N SER A 137 11.44 -17.10 2.90
CA SER A 137 12.84 -16.69 2.81
C SER A 137 13.29 -15.90 4.03
N VAL A 138 14.59 -15.69 4.16
CA VAL A 138 15.18 -14.72 5.07
C VAL A 138 15.84 -13.61 4.26
N VAL A 139 15.32 -12.39 4.39
CA VAL A 139 15.93 -11.19 3.80
C VAL A 139 16.80 -10.52 4.86
N ILE A 140 18.08 -10.29 4.55
CA ILE A 140 19.02 -9.59 5.42
C ILE A 140 19.35 -8.24 4.79
N ILE A 141 19.18 -7.19 5.58
CA ILE A 141 19.65 -5.83 5.27
C ILE A 141 20.90 -5.59 6.11
N ARG A 142 22.04 -5.44 5.43
CA ARG A 142 23.34 -5.16 6.06
C ARG A 142 23.75 -3.72 5.80
N GLY A 143 24.18 -3.01 6.83
CA GLY A 143 24.71 -1.65 6.70
C GLY A 143 26.07 -1.65 6.02
N ILE A 144 26.23 -0.88 4.96
CA ILE A 144 27.55 -0.44 4.51
C ILE A 144 27.90 0.83 5.28
N ASP A 145 26.94 1.75 5.37
CA ASP A 145 26.95 2.93 6.24
C ASP A 145 25.96 2.75 7.41
N GLN A 146 25.89 3.75 8.29
CA GLN A 146 24.85 3.83 9.31
C GLN A 146 23.58 4.34 8.64
N ALA A 147 22.48 3.59 8.67
CA ALA A 147 21.26 3.96 7.95
C ALA A 147 20.00 3.82 8.79
N ASN A 148 19.05 4.73 8.59
CA ASN A 148 17.68 4.62 9.09
C ASN A 148 16.74 4.35 7.92
N TYR A 149 16.03 3.23 7.95
CA TYR A 149 15.24 2.81 6.81
C TYR A 149 13.91 2.21 7.22
N ALA A 150 12.97 2.26 6.30
CA ALA A 150 11.66 1.65 6.44
C ALA A 150 11.51 0.52 5.43
N VAL A 151 10.86 -0.56 5.86
CA VAL A 151 10.50 -1.70 5.03
C VAL A 151 8.99 -1.88 5.06
N LYS A 152 8.38 -2.07 3.89
CA LYS A 152 6.97 -2.43 3.78
C LYS A 152 6.80 -3.55 2.78
N PHE A 153 6.02 -4.56 3.15
CA PHE A 153 5.47 -5.53 2.21
C PHE A 153 4.03 -5.12 1.95
N PRO A 154 3.61 -4.72 0.74
CA PRO A 154 2.22 -4.30 0.48
C PRO A 154 1.17 -5.36 0.83
N GLU A 155 1.57 -6.64 0.81
CA GLU A 155 0.78 -7.78 1.27
C GLU A 155 0.53 -7.73 2.80
N ARG A 156 1.34 -6.97 3.53
CA ARG A 156 1.20 -6.61 4.94
C ARG A 156 0.70 -5.18 5.09
N LYS A 157 -0.24 -5.01 6.02
CA LYS A 157 -0.85 -3.69 6.30
C LYS A 157 -0.02 -2.81 7.21
N TYR A 158 1.28 -3.05 7.33
CA TYR A 158 2.14 -2.28 8.22
C TYR A 158 3.52 -2.02 7.61
N THR A 159 4.07 -0.87 7.97
CA THR A 159 5.44 -0.44 7.72
C THR A 159 6.29 -0.77 8.93
N ILE A 160 7.53 -1.18 8.69
CA ILE A 160 8.52 -1.48 9.72
C ILE A 160 9.64 -0.44 9.64
N PHE A 161 10.04 0.14 10.77
CA PHE A 161 11.13 1.11 10.87
C PHE A 161 12.32 0.49 11.58
N ASN A 162 13.50 0.66 11.01
CA ASN A 162 14.70 0.07 11.54
C ASN A 162 15.93 0.96 11.34
N ALA A 163 16.98 0.65 12.08
CA ALA A 163 18.29 1.23 11.88
C ALA A 163 19.32 0.12 11.70
N VAL A 164 20.40 0.41 10.99
CA VAL A 164 21.54 -0.50 10.86
C VAL A 164 22.84 0.29 10.96
N SER A 165 23.81 -0.25 11.69
CA SER A 165 25.15 0.31 11.77
C SER A 165 26.06 -0.26 10.67
N PRO A 166 27.20 0.38 10.36
CA PRO A 166 28.17 -0.15 9.41
C PRO A 166 28.62 -1.57 9.80
N GLY A 167 28.41 -2.54 8.92
CA GLY A 167 28.69 -3.96 9.16
C GLY A 167 27.65 -4.71 9.99
N GLY A 168 26.71 -4.00 10.64
CA GLY A 168 25.56 -4.56 11.31
C GLY A 168 24.54 -5.13 10.33
N ALA A 169 23.58 -5.90 10.83
CA ALA A 169 22.60 -6.57 9.98
C ALA A 169 21.26 -6.80 10.69
N ASN A 170 20.18 -6.66 9.93
CA ASN A 170 18.82 -6.96 10.37
C ASN A 170 18.19 -8.02 9.46
N SER A 171 17.50 -8.98 10.06
CA SER A 171 16.83 -10.09 9.39
C SER A 171 15.32 -9.90 9.35
N TYR A 172 14.74 -10.16 8.18
CA TYR A 172 13.31 -10.19 7.93
C TYR A 172 12.93 -11.60 7.48
N THR A 173 12.39 -12.39 8.40
CA THR A 173 12.00 -13.78 8.15
C THR A 173 10.57 -13.82 7.62
N LEU A 174 10.40 -14.22 6.35
CA LEU A 174 9.11 -14.28 5.67
C LEU A 174 8.55 -15.69 5.72
N THR A 175 7.34 -15.86 6.28
CA THR A 175 6.67 -17.16 6.36
C THR A 175 5.31 -17.14 5.66
N PRO A 176 4.94 -18.22 4.95
CA PRO A 176 3.62 -18.32 4.35
C PRO A 176 2.53 -18.43 5.43
N SER A 177 1.32 -17.96 5.10
CA SER A 177 0.08 -18.40 5.72
C SER A 177 0.06 -19.91 5.63
N VAL A 178 0.00 -20.59 6.77
CA VAL A 178 -0.11 -22.05 6.79
C VAL A 178 -1.28 -22.47 5.89
N LEU A 179 -0.99 -23.13 4.78
CA LEU A 179 -1.94 -24.06 4.18
C LEU A 179 -1.48 -25.47 4.61
N PRO A 180 -2.38 -26.27 5.22
CA PRO A 180 -2.07 -27.63 5.68
C PRO A 180 -1.59 -28.55 4.56
#